data_AF-A0A9E5FJ28-F1
#
_entry.id   AF-A0A9E5FJ28-F1
#
_cell.length_a   1.000
_cell.length_b   1.000
_cell.length_c   1.000
_cell.angle_alpha   90.00
_cell.angle_beta   90.00
_cell.angle_gamma   90.00
#
_symmetry.space_group_name_H-M   'P 1'
#
loop_
_entity.id
_entity.type
_entity.pdbx_description
1 polymer ?
#
loop_
_entity_poly.entity_id
_entity_poly.type
_entity_poly.pdbx_seq_one_letter_code
_entity_poly.pdbx_strand_id
1 'polypeptide(L)'
;LTHLPTFVEPTDAAVIKSSRKAWDETKVKHGDSYRYSFVFTSAFGFGNETIIVVVNGKISERRYRSWTRPMAVTLGEKTEPKPDWVEMTDSIGKHKDGAPARTMEQLYDEAEKAAEQKLQPFEKRYVKTDSRGLLEYAFIVDKRIADDAPRKGVSISKLKLGNEK
;
A
#
# COMPACT_ATOMS: atom_id res chain seq x y z
N LEU A 1 -23.14 1.35 41.70
CA LEU A 1 -23.24 1.56 40.24
C LEU A 1 -21.87 1.93 39.71
N THR A 2 -21.08 0.94 39.30
CA THR A 2 -19.76 1.14 38.67
C THR A 2 -19.98 1.48 37.20
N HIS A 3 -19.71 2.74 36.82
CA HIS A 3 -19.64 3.15 35.42
C HIS A 3 -18.39 2.53 34.80
N LEU A 4 -18.56 1.53 33.93
CA LEU A 4 -17.47 1.07 33.07
C LEU A 4 -17.17 2.16 32.04
N PRO A 5 -15.89 2.49 31.76
CA PRO A 5 -15.56 3.47 30.75
C PRO A 5 -16.03 2.98 29.38
N THR A 6 -16.79 3.81 28.66
CA THR A 6 -17.18 3.55 27.28
C THR A 6 -15.94 3.65 26.40
N PHE A 7 -15.52 2.54 25.81
CA PHE A 7 -14.49 2.53 24.77
C PHE A 7 -15.04 3.22 23.53
N VAL A 8 -14.50 4.38 23.18
CA VAL A 8 -14.82 5.08 21.93
C VAL A 8 -13.78 4.63 20.91
N GLU A 9 -14.24 3.92 19.88
CA GLU A 9 -13.39 3.55 18.75
C GLU A 9 -12.75 4.81 18.14
N PRO A 10 -11.45 4.81 17.83
CA PRO A 10 -10.80 5.95 17.20
C PRO A 10 -11.41 6.21 15.82
N THR A 11 -11.48 7.49 15.43
CA THR A 11 -11.90 7.85 14.07
C THR A 11 -10.85 7.41 13.05
N ASP A 12 -11.28 7.18 11.80
CA ASP A 12 -10.38 6.86 10.68
C ASP A 12 -9.20 7.85 10.57
N ALA A 13 -9.47 9.15 10.72
CA ALA A 13 -8.45 10.19 10.71
C ALA A 13 -7.47 10.06 11.90
N ALA A 14 -7.96 9.71 13.09
CA ALA A 14 -7.10 9.47 14.25
C ALA A 14 -6.22 8.23 14.07
N VAL A 15 -6.74 7.18 13.42
CA VAL A 15 -5.97 5.98 13.05
C VAL A 15 -4.84 6.34 12.08
N ILE A 16 -5.14 7.07 11.00
CA ILE A 16 -4.12 7.48 10.02
C ILE A 16 -3.08 8.41 10.64
N LYS A 17 -3.50 9.38 11.47
CA LYS A 17 -2.56 10.26 12.18
C LYS A 17 -1.62 9.50 13.11
N SER A 18 -2.14 8.50 13.83
CA SER A 18 -1.33 7.63 14.69
C SER A 18 -0.35 6.80 13.86
N SER A 19 -0.81 6.30 12.71
CA SER A 19 0.02 5.55 11.77
C SER A 19 1.13 6.41 11.15
N ARG A 20 0.84 7.66 10.76
CA ARG A 20 1.83 8.63 10.26
C ARG A 20 2.94 8.86 11.30
N LYS A 21 2.57 9.02 12.57
CA LYS A 21 3.53 9.15 13.65
C LYS A 21 4.41 7.90 13.80
N ALA A 22 3.80 6.70 13.76
CA ALA A 22 4.55 5.45 13.80
C ALA A 22 5.52 5.33 12.60
N TRP A 23 5.10 5.80 11.42
CA TRP A 23 5.98 5.89 10.25
C TRP A 23 7.13 6.86 10.46
N ASP A 24 6.89 8.06 10.97
CA ASP A 24 7.94 9.05 11.21
C ASP A 24 9.02 8.53 12.18
N GLU A 25 8.64 7.76 13.19
CA GLU A 25 9.60 7.10 14.09
C GLU A 25 10.33 5.93 13.40
N THR A 26 9.62 5.17 12.56
CA THR A 26 10.16 4.00 11.86
C THR A 26 11.16 4.40 10.79
N LYS A 27 10.85 5.42 9.98
CA LYS A 27 11.72 5.84 8.87
C LYS A 27 13.07 6.33 9.37
N VAL A 28 13.11 7.05 10.50
CA VAL A 28 14.38 7.47 11.13
C VAL A 28 15.22 6.26 11.53
N LYS A 29 14.62 5.24 12.16
CA LYS A 29 15.31 4.01 12.58
C LYS A 29 15.88 3.20 11.42
N HIS A 30 15.25 3.30 10.24
CA HIS A 30 15.61 2.51 9.06
C HIS A 30 16.27 3.33 7.94
N GLY A 31 16.77 4.54 8.26
CA GLY A 31 17.46 5.40 7.28
C GLY A 31 16.59 5.76 6.08
N ASP A 32 15.28 5.89 6.30
CA ASP A 32 14.25 6.19 5.30
C ASP A 32 14.34 5.31 4.05
N SER A 33 14.73 4.05 4.26
CA SER A 33 14.94 3.06 3.21
C SER A 33 13.98 1.90 3.41
N TYR A 34 13.25 1.54 2.36
CA TYR A 34 12.16 0.57 2.41
C TYR A 34 11.77 0.11 1.00
N ARG A 35 11.04 -0.99 0.92
CA ARG A 35 10.34 -1.42 -0.30
C ARG A 35 8.90 -1.74 0.01
N TYR A 36 8.01 -1.42 -0.91
CA TYR A 36 6.61 -1.78 -0.77
C TYR A 36 6.03 -2.22 -2.11
N SER A 37 4.90 -2.93 -2.08
CA SER A 37 4.26 -3.42 -3.30
C SER A 37 2.78 -3.13 -3.39
N PHE A 38 2.31 -3.01 -4.63
CA PHE A 38 0.91 -3.04 -5.02
C PHE A 38 0.66 -4.32 -5.78
N VAL A 39 -0.33 -5.10 -5.37
CA VAL A 39 -0.74 -6.34 -6.03
C VAL A 39 -2.18 -6.22 -6.49
N PHE A 40 -2.42 -6.56 -7.75
CA PHE A 40 -3.73 -6.80 -8.30
C PHE A 40 -3.87 -8.28 -8.68
N THR A 41 -5.01 -8.88 -8.32
CA THR A 41 -5.35 -10.26 -8.67
C THR A 41 -6.80 -10.31 -9.12
N SER A 42 -7.04 -10.92 -10.28
CA SER A 42 -8.37 -11.15 -10.83
C SER A 42 -8.85 -12.58 -10.58
N ALA A 43 -10.16 -12.74 -10.41
CA ALA A 43 -10.82 -14.04 -10.39
C ALA A 43 -10.63 -14.83 -11.71
N PHE A 44 -10.36 -14.14 -12.83
CA PHE A 44 -10.10 -14.75 -14.13
C PHE A 44 -8.65 -15.27 -14.29
N GLY A 45 -7.87 -15.29 -13.20
CA GLY A 45 -6.58 -15.97 -13.17
C GLY A 45 -5.41 -15.13 -13.69
N PHE A 46 -5.55 -13.82 -13.79
CA PHE A 46 -4.42 -12.92 -14.09
C PHE A 46 -4.17 -11.93 -12.95
N GLY A 47 -2.99 -11.33 -12.94
CA GLY A 47 -2.63 -10.33 -11.95
C GLY A 47 -1.35 -9.59 -12.29
N ASN A 48 -1.02 -8.62 -11.47
CA ASN A 48 0.24 -7.89 -11.56
C ASN A 48 0.73 -7.43 -10.19
N GLU A 49 2.03 -7.18 -10.10
CA GLU A 49 2.69 -6.61 -8.94
C GLU A 49 3.60 -5.46 -9.39
N THR A 50 3.50 -4.34 -8.70
CA THR A 50 4.48 -3.25 -8.79
C THR A 50 5.20 -3.13 -7.46
N ILE A 51 6.53 -3.22 -7.45
CA ILE A 51 7.36 -2.98 -6.28
C ILE A 51 8.07 -1.65 -6.44
N ILE A 52 8.00 -0.82 -5.42
CA ILE A 52 8.74 0.44 -5.32
C ILE A 52 9.81 0.27 -4.25
N VAL A 53 11.03 0.67 -4.57
CA VAL A 53 12.16 0.73 -3.63
C VAL A 53 12.53 2.18 -3.41
N VAL A 54 12.65 2.54 -2.14
CA VAL A 54 13.06 3.85 -1.67
C VAL A 54 14.35 3.68 -0.87
N VAL A 55 15.35 4.50 -1.18
CA VAL A 55 16.63 4.54 -0.49
C VAL A 55 16.87 5.97 -0.05
N ASN A 56 17.09 6.17 1.26
CA ASN A 56 17.30 7.48 1.87
C ASN A 56 16.22 8.50 1.45
N GLY A 57 14.94 8.10 1.49
CA GLY A 57 13.79 8.93 1.15
C GLY A 57 13.58 9.20 -0.33
N LYS A 58 14.41 8.63 -1.21
CA LYS A 58 14.31 8.80 -2.67
C LYS A 58 13.95 7.50 -3.35
N ILE A 59 12.99 7.56 -4.27
CA ILE A 59 12.64 6.41 -5.11
C ILE A 59 13.86 6.06 -5.96
N SER A 60 14.42 4.87 -5.74
CA SER A 60 15.59 4.37 -6.47
C SER A 60 15.20 3.39 -7.57
N GLU A 61 14.10 2.65 -7.36
CA GLU A 61 13.66 1.60 -8.27
C GLU A 61 12.13 1.46 -8.28
N ARG A 62 11.59 1.17 -9.46
CA ARG A 62 10.22 0.68 -9.66
C ARG A 62 10.28 -0.52 -10.59
N ARG A 63 9.80 -1.67 -10.15
CA ARG A 63 9.76 -2.90 -10.96
C ARG A 63 8.35 -3.43 -11.05
N TYR A 64 8.04 -4.04 -12.17
CA TYR A 64 6.71 -4.57 -12.46
C TYR A 64 6.80 -5.99 -12.98
N ARG A 65 5.78 -6.77 -12.65
CA ARG A 65 5.50 -8.02 -13.34
C ARG A 65 4.01 -8.23 -13.48
N SER A 66 3.64 -8.95 -14.51
CA SER A 66 2.31 -9.50 -14.73
C SER A 66 2.36 -11.03 -14.73
N TRP A 67 1.23 -11.67 -14.50
CA TRP A 67 1.12 -13.13 -14.60
C TRP A 67 -0.28 -13.55 -15.06
N THR A 68 -0.33 -14.70 -15.72
CA THR A 68 -1.54 -15.47 -16.01
C THR A 68 -1.37 -16.87 -15.40
N ARG A 69 -2.44 -17.43 -14.81
CA ARG A 69 -2.42 -18.79 -14.27
C ARG A 69 -2.48 -19.82 -15.42
N PRO A 70 -1.88 -21.00 -15.23
CA PRO A 70 -1.16 -21.42 -14.03
C PRO A 70 0.31 -20.96 -14.07
N MET A 71 0.75 -20.16 -13.08
CA MET A 71 2.19 -20.08 -12.81
C MET A 71 2.61 -21.46 -12.33
N ALA A 72 3.45 -22.15 -13.10
CA ALA A 72 4.12 -23.33 -12.60
C ALA A 72 4.98 -22.90 -11.39
N VAL A 73 4.57 -23.29 -10.19
CA VAL A 73 5.42 -23.17 -9.00
C VAL A 73 6.42 -24.31 -9.08
N THR A 74 7.67 -24.03 -9.48
CA THR A 74 8.76 -24.97 -9.28
C THR A 74 8.95 -25.14 -7.78
N LEU A 75 8.57 -26.30 -7.25
CA LEU A 75 8.70 -26.63 -5.83
C LEU A 75 10.20 -26.63 -5.47
N GLY A 76 10.70 -25.54 -4.88
CA GLY A 76 12.09 -25.43 -4.44
C GLY A 76 12.85 -24.18 -4.92
N GLU A 77 12.32 -23.41 -5.87
CA GLU A 77 12.94 -22.13 -6.23
C GLU A 77 12.52 -21.03 -5.26
N LYS A 78 13.47 -20.59 -4.43
CA LYS A 78 13.38 -19.37 -3.59
C LYS A 78 13.67 -18.09 -4.38
N THR A 79 13.66 -18.13 -5.71
CA THR A 79 13.99 -16.99 -6.55
C THR A 79 12.76 -16.09 -6.70
N GLU A 80 12.90 -14.80 -6.37
CA GLU A 80 11.82 -13.84 -6.66
C GLU A 80 11.52 -13.87 -8.17
N PRO A 81 10.26 -13.97 -8.60
CA PRO A 81 9.91 -14.05 -10.03
C PRO A 81 10.51 -12.86 -10.79
N LYS A 82 11.09 -13.14 -11.96
CA LYS A 82 11.73 -12.12 -12.81
C LYS A 82 10.71 -11.03 -13.18
N PRO A 83 11.07 -9.74 -13.04
CA PRO A 83 10.20 -8.65 -13.48
C PRO A 83 10.12 -8.57 -15.00
N ASP A 84 8.97 -8.11 -15.51
CA ASP A 84 8.77 -7.80 -16.94
C ASP A 84 9.64 -6.60 -17.33
N TRP A 85 9.74 -5.61 -16.42
CA TRP A 85 10.61 -4.46 -16.57
C TRP A 85 11.03 -3.88 -15.22
N VAL A 86 12.14 -3.14 -15.25
CA VAL A 86 12.69 -2.40 -14.11
C VAL A 86 13.02 -0.97 -14.54
N GLU A 87 12.56 -0.02 -13.76
CA GLU A 87 12.92 1.39 -13.83
C GLU A 87 13.85 1.74 -12.68
N MET A 88 14.92 2.47 -13.00
CA MET A 88 15.94 2.91 -12.05
C MET A 88 16.10 4.42 -12.20
N THR A 89 16.20 5.14 -11.09
CA THR A 89 16.52 6.58 -11.03
C THR A 89 15.88 7.42 -12.16
N ASP A 90 16.57 7.67 -13.27
CA ASP A 90 16.15 8.53 -14.39
C ASP A 90 15.08 7.91 -15.31
N SER A 91 14.75 6.63 -15.14
CA SER A 91 13.69 5.95 -15.89
C SER A 91 12.38 5.76 -15.11
N ILE A 92 12.33 6.21 -13.85
CA ILE A 92 11.12 6.11 -13.02
C ILE A 92 9.94 6.82 -13.69
N GLY A 93 8.84 6.08 -13.87
CA GLY A 93 7.58 6.58 -14.42
C GLY A 93 7.46 6.59 -15.95
N LYS A 94 8.39 5.96 -16.68
CA LYS A 94 8.36 5.90 -18.16
C LYS A 94 7.36 4.86 -18.67
N HIS A 95 7.22 3.72 -17.99
CA HIS A 95 6.22 2.69 -18.28
C HIS A 95 4.86 3.10 -17.74
N LYS A 96 3.84 2.88 -18.57
CA LYS A 96 2.44 3.22 -18.28
C LYS A 96 1.74 2.17 -17.42
N ASP A 97 2.18 0.92 -17.52
CA ASP A 97 1.68 -0.17 -16.69
C ASP A 97 2.21 -0.07 -15.25
N GLY A 98 1.55 -0.78 -14.35
CA GLY A 98 1.89 -0.81 -12.93
C GLY A 98 1.47 0.43 -12.16
N ALA A 99 1.49 0.34 -10.83
CA ALA A 99 1.14 1.44 -9.95
C ALA A 99 2.17 2.59 -10.05
N PRO A 100 1.76 3.86 -9.93
CA PRO A 100 2.68 4.99 -9.98
C PRO A 100 3.71 4.93 -8.84
N ALA A 101 4.93 5.40 -9.11
CA ALA A 101 5.97 5.49 -8.09
C ALA A 101 5.64 6.60 -7.09
N ARG A 102 5.56 6.27 -5.79
CA ARG A 102 5.29 7.22 -4.71
C ARG A 102 6.20 6.93 -3.51
N THR A 103 6.40 7.89 -2.62
CA THR A 103 7.02 7.64 -1.30
C THR A 103 5.93 7.36 -0.26
N MET A 104 6.29 6.79 0.89
CA MET A 104 5.35 6.63 2.01
C MET A 104 4.76 7.95 2.46
N GLU A 105 5.51 9.06 2.42
CA GLU A 105 4.99 10.41 2.69
C GLU A 105 3.80 10.73 1.77
N GLN A 106 3.98 10.52 0.46
CA GLN A 106 2.92 10.77 -0.52
C GLN A 106 1.73 9.81 -0.34
N LEU A 107 1.99 8.56 0.03
CA LEU A 107 0.94 7.59 0.33
C LEU A 107 0.15 7.96 1.59
N TYR A 108 0.82 8.48 2.62
CA TYR A 108 0.17 8.98 3.82
C TYR A 108 -0.63 10.25 3.54
N ASP A 109 -0.12 11.18 2.74
CA ASP A 109 -0.88 12.37 2.35
C ASP A 109 -2.18 12.00 1.61
N GLU A 110 -2.18 10.92 0.82
CA GLU A 110 -3.37 10.38 0.17
C GLU A 110 -4.29 9.64 1.17
N ALA A 111 -3.72 8.90 2.11
CA ALA A 111 -4.46 8.24 3.18
C ALA A 111 -5.22 9.24 4.07
N GLU A 112 -4.56 10.35 4.43
CA GLU A 112 -5.14 11.43 5.24
C GLU A 112 -6.32 12.06 4.50
N LYS A 113 -6.16 12.40 3.21
CA LYS A 113 -7.26 12.88 2.37
C LYS A 113 -8.43 11.90 2.35
N ALA A 114 -8.17 10.61 2.16
CA ALA A 114 -9.22 9.60 2.16
C ALA A 114 -9.91 9.52 3.54
N ALA A 115 -9.16 9.56 4.64
CA ALA A 115 -9.66 9.48 6.01
C ALA A 115 -10.50 10.68 6.44
N GLU A 116 -10.19 11.88 5.94
CA GLU A 116 -10.88 13.12 6.27
C GLU A 116 -12.06 13.44 5.35
N GLN A 117 -12.10 12.85 4.15
CA GLN A 117 -13.13 13.16 3.15
C GLN A 117 -14.55 12.90 3.69
N LYS A 118 -15.48 13.85 3.50
CA LYS A 118 -16.88 13.58 3.80
C LYS A 118 -17.44 12.55 2.82
N LEU A 119 -17.97 11.43 3.33
CA LEU A 119 -18.53 10.37 2.50
C LEU A 119 -19.91 10.75 1.96
N GLN A 120 -20.16 10.39 0.70
CA GLN A 120 -21.51 10.35 0.16
C GLN A 120 -22.27 9.11 0.67
N PRO A 121 -23.62 9.08 0.66
CA PRO A 121 -24.40 7.96 1.22
C PRO A 121 -24.05 6.58 0.62
N PHE A 122 -23.70 6.57 -0.67
CA PHE A 122 -23.31 5.38 -1.41
C PHE A 122 -21.82 5.04 -1.25
N GLU A 123 -21.02 5.88 -0.61
CA GLU A 123 -19.60 5.62 -0.40
C GLU A 123 -19.35 4.85 0.91
N LYS A 124 -18.22 4.15 0.96
CA LYS A 124 -17.71 3.54 2.19
C LYS A 124 -16.19 3.69 2.22
N ARG A 125 -15.69 4.06 3.40
CA ARG A 125 -14.25 4.11 3.67
C ARG A 125 -13.79 2.80 4.30
N TYR A 126 -12.56 2.44 3.97
CA TYR A 126 -11.79 1.38 4.60
C TYR A 126 -10.44 1.95 5.04
N VAL A 127 -10.12 1.78 6.32
CA VAL A 127 -8.82 2.14 6.91
C VAL A 127 -8.29 0.96 7.70
N LYS A 128 -7.01 0.64 7.50
CA LYS A 128 -6.31 -0.39 8.28
C LYS A 128 -4.81 -0.10 8.34
N THR A 129 -4.25 -0.49 9.48
CA THR A 129 -2.80 -0.54 9.73
C THR A 129 -2.36 -1.98 9.99
N ASP A 130 -1.08 -2.24 9.75
CA ASP A 130 -0.44 -3.52 10.09
C ASP A 130 -0.20 -3.63 11.60
N SER A 131 0.36 -4.76 12.05
CA SER A 131 0.66 -5.00 13.47
C SER A 131 1.73 -4.07 14.05
N ARG A 132 2.48 -3.34 13.22
CA ARG A 132 3.45 -2.31 13.61
C ARG A 132 2.80 -0.91 13.67
N GLY A 133 1.52 -0.80 13.33
CA GLY A 133 0.79 0.45 13.23
C GLY A 133 1.07 1.21 11.93
N LEU A 134 1.72 0.59 10.94
CA LEU A 134 2.02 1.22 9.65
C LEU A 134 0.84 1.05 8.68
N LEU A 135 0.69 1.98 7.74
CA LEU A 135 -0.43 2.01 6.80
C LEU A 135 -0.48 0.72 5.97
N GLU A 136 -1.63 0.04 5.94
CA GLU A 136 -1.91 -1.06 5.00
C GLU A 136 -2.84 -0.55 3.89
N TYR A 137 -3.92 0.11 4.26
CA TYR A 137 -4.81 0.77 3.31
C TYR A 137 -5.63 1.89 3.92
N ALA A 138 -5.99 2.85 3.08
CA ALA A 138 -6.92 3.93 3.35
C ALA A 138 -7.56 4.36 2.03
N PHE A 139 -8.78 3.88 1.76
CA PHE A 139 -9.46 4.18 0.51
C PHE A 139 -10.98 4.24 0.67
N ILE A 140 -11.62 4.87 -0.31
CA ILE A 140 -13.07 4.99 -0.44
C ILE A 140 -13.51 4.22 -1.69
N VAL A 141 -14.62 3.51 -1.59
CA VAL A 141 -15.29 2.84 -2.73
C VAL A 141 -16.75 3.28 -2.81
N ASP A 142 -17.31 3.20 -4.02
CA ASP A 142 -18.75 3.30 -4.25
C ASP A 142 -19.40 1.92 -4.05
N LYS A 143 -20.26 1.79 -3.05
CA LYS A 143 -20.96 0.53 -2.71
C LYS A 143 -21.99 0.10 -3.75
N ARG A 144 -22.36 0.97 -4.69
CA ARG A 144 -23.30 0.62 -5.78
C ARG A 144 -22.63 -0.23 -6.86
N ILE A 145 -21.30 -0.22 -6.90
CA ILE A 145 -20.51 -1.04 -7.81
C ILE A 145 -20.21 -2.35 -7.08
N ALA A 146 -20.89 -3.42 -7.48
CA ALA A 146 -20.82 -4.70 -6.80
C ALA A 146 -19.50 -5.45 -7.06
N ASP A 147 -18.97 -5.32 -8.28
CA ASP A 147 -17.76 -6.00 -8.72
C ASP A 147 -16.69 -4.99 -9.14
N ASP A 148 -15.44 -5.23 -8.74
CA ASP A 148 -14.26 -4.41 -9.06
C ASP A 148 -14.42 -2.89 -8.87
N ALA A 149 -15.15 -2.48 -7.81
CA ALA A 149 -15.34 -1.07 -7.47
C ALA A 149 -13.99 -0.32 -7.39
N PRO A 150 -13.81 0.78 -8.17
CA PRO A 150 -12.57 1.54 -8.13
C PRO A 150 -12.29 2.10 -6.73
N ARG A 151 -11.04 1.94 -6.27
CA ARG A 151 -10.58 2.45 -4.98
C ARG A 151 -10.04 3.87 -5.16
N LYS A 152 -10.55 4.81 -4.37
CA LYS A 152 -10.01 6.17 -4.26
C LYS A 152 -9.18 6.26 -2.98
N GLY A 153 -7.85 6.24 -3.11
CA GLY A 153 -6.91 6.26 -2.00
C GLY A 153 -5.78 5.26 -2.20
N VAL A 154 -5.24 4.75 -1.09
CA VAL A 154 -4.06 3.89 -1.07
C VAL A 154 -4.38 2.50 -0.52
N SER A 155 -3.76 1.48 -1.11
CA SER A 155 -3.79 0.11 -0.62
C SER A 155 -2.47 -0.57 -0.96
N ILE A 156 -1.57 -0.67 0.01
CA ILE A 156 -0.32 -1.40 -0.16
C ILE A 156 -0.51 -2.86 0.22
N SER A 157 0.12 -3.76 -0.53
CA SER A 157 0.05 -5.20 -0.28
C SER A 157 1.10 -5.66 0.71
N LYS A 158 2.28 -5.04 0.69
CA LYS A 158 3.38 -5.36 1.60
C LYS A 158 4.30 -4.15 1.76
N LEU A 159 4.78 -3.92 2.98
CA LEU A 159 5.86 -2.97 3.31
C LEU A 159 6.97 -3.72 4.04
N LYS A 160 8.19 -3.65 3.50
CA LYS A 160 9.42 -4.14 4.14
C LYS A 160 10.37 -2.97 4.37
N LEU A 161 10.92 -2.89 5.57
CA LEU A 161 11.88 -1.85 5.96
C LEU A 161 13.30 -2.28 5.55
N GLY A 162 14.19 -1.34 5.26
CA GLY A 162 15.51 -1.59 4.64
C GLY A 162 16.45 -2.55 5.39
N ASN A 163 16.16 -2.84 6.66
CA ASN A 163 16.94 -3.75 7.50
C ASN A 163 16.23 -5.09 7.76
N GLU A 164 15.03 -5.32 7.21
CA GLU A 164 14.30 -6.58 7.35
C GLU A 164 14.79 -7.60 6.30
N LYS A 165 15.39 -8.70 6.77
CA LYS A 165 15.78 -9.85 5.93
C LYS A 165 14.55 -10.58 5.38
#